data_AF-A0A951AQQ9-F1
#
_entry.id   AF-A0A951AQQ9-F1
#
_cell.length_a   1.000
_cell.length_b   1.000
_cell.length_c   1.000
_cell.angle_alpha   90.00
_cell.angle_beta   90.00
_cell.angle_gamma   90.00
#
_symmetry.space_group_name_H-M   'P 1'
#
loop_
_entity.id
_entity.type
_entity.pdbx_description
1 polymer ?
#
loop_
_entity_poly.entity_id
_entity_poly.type
_entity_poly.pdbx_seq_one_letter_code
_entity_poly.pdbx_strand_id
1 'polypeptide(L)'
;MSRHFTFHGSFLMIVGILAVLYNPHTHSFGFNPDAKSGLIVSGAFALISFFWAFIYSRQARRVAVVGGFVTTILLFAGTIPRAFHAWTGYAQGDGGKWYSGTTISLVIVGSIPLFAALWQNLRNKK
;
A
#
# COMPACT_ATOMS: atom_id res chain seq x y z
N MET A 1 -3.18 13.99 11.72
CA MET A 1 -2.59 13.47 10.45
C MET A 1 -1.43 12.50 10.65
N SER A 2 -0.44 12.79 11.53
CA SER A 2 0.63 11.84 11.85
C SER A 2 0.13 10.42 12.19
N ARG A 3 -0.92 10.28 13.01
CA ARG A 3 -1.56 8.98 13.31
C ARG A 3 -2.05 8.22 12.06
N HIS A 4 -2.59 8.91 11.06
CA HIS A 4 -3.06 8.27 9.82
C HIS A 4 -1.89 7.75 8.98
N PHE A 5 -0.78 8.50 8.91
CA PHE A 5 0.44 8.03 8.26
C PHE A 5 1.06 6.83 8.99
N THR A 6 1.20 6.89 10.31
CA THR A 6 1.73 5.76 11.09
C THR A 6 0.87 4.52 10.95
N PHE A 7 -0.46 4.65 11.04
CA PHE A 7 -1.38 3.54 10.83
C PHE A 7 -1.24 2.94 9.42
N HIS A 8 -1.20 3.78 8.39
CA HIS A 8 -1.05 3.32 7.01
C HIS A 8 0.29 2.60 6.80
N GLY A 9 1.40 3.16 7.30
CA GLY A 9 2.71 2.54 7.25
C GLY A 9 2.74 1.17 7.94
N SER A 10 2.18 1.07 9.15
CA SER A 10 2.08 -0.21 9.88
C SER A 10 1.20 -1.22 9.14
N PHE A 11 0.07 -0.79 8.58
CA PHE A 11 -0.82 -1.65 7.79
C PHE A 11 -0.09 -2.22 6.57
N LEU A 12 0.58 -1.37 5.78
CA LEU A 12 1.33 -1.81 4.60
C LEU A 12 2.47 -2.75 4.97
N MET A 13 3.15 -2.51 6.09
CA MET A 13 4.20 -3.39 6.59
C MET A 13 3.65 -4.78 6.95
N ILE A 14 2.50 -4.85 7.63
CA ILE A 14 1.84 -6.13 7.95
C ILE A 14 1.44 -6.85 6.66
N VAL A 15 0.81 -6.15 5.71
CA VAL A 15 0.43 -6.74 4.41
C VAL A 15 1.66 -7.26 3.67
N GLY A 16 2.78 -6.52 3.69
CA GLY A 16 4.03 -6.95 3.08
C GLY A 16 4.66 -8.18 3.71
N ILE A 17 4.65 -8.26 5.05
CA ILE A 17 5.15 -9.43 5.79
C ILE A 17 4.28 -10.64 5.46
N LEU A 18 2.95 -10.50 5.56
CA LEU A 18 2.02 -11.57 5.21
C LEU A 18 2.18 -12.01 3.76
N ALA A 19 2.40 -11.06 2.84
CA ALA A 19 2.62 -11.32 1.43
C ALA A 19 3.79 -12.29 1.17
N VAL A 20 4.84 -12.22 1.99
CA VAL A 20 6.05 -13.05 1.84
C VAL A 20 5.97 -14.36 2.61
N LEU A 21 5.20 -14.39 3.69
CA LEU A 21 5.08 -15.59 4.53
C LEU A 21 4.14 -16.65 3.96
N TYR A 22 3.33 -16.33 2.95
CA TYR A 22 2.42 -17.29 2.34
C TYR A 22 2.84 -17.63 0.90
N ASN A 23 2.95 -18.93 0.62
CA ASN A 23 3.21 -19.45 -0.72
C ASN A 23 1.89 -19.90 -1.38
N PRO A 24 1.41 -19.19 -2.43
CA PRO A 24 0.16 -19.54 -3.08
C PRO A 24 0.23 -20.82 -3.93
N HIS A 25 1.42 -21.32 -4.26
CA HIS A 25 1.59 -22.55 -5.04
C HIS A 25 1.54 -23.80 -4.16
N THR A 26 2.05 -23.72 -2.93
CA THR A 26 2.12 -24.86 -2.00
C THR A 26 1.09 -24.77 -0.86
N HIS A 27 0.33 -23.67 -0.78
CA HIS A 27 -0.61 -23.36 0.31
C HIS A 27 0.00 -23.46 1.71
N SER A 28 1.32 -23.30 1.80
CA SER A 28 2.08 -23.41 3.05
C SER A 28 2.61 -22.05 3.50
N PHE A 29 2.72 -21.91 4.83
CA PHE A 29 3.42 -20.78 5.42
C PHE A 29 4.92 -21.05 5.41
N GLY A 30 5.68 -20.11 4.85
CA GLY A 30 7.11 -20.18 4.65
C GLY A 30 7.60 -18.98 3.87
N PHE A 31 8.89 -18.66 3.95
CA PHE A 31 9.45 -17.56 3.18
C PHE A 31 9.34 -17.86 1.68
N ASN A 32 8.49 -17.10 0.98
CA ASN A 32 8.29 -17.23 -0.45
C ASN A 32 9.12 -16.18 -1.21
N PRO A 33 10.26 -16.56 -1.84
CA PRO A 33 11.09 -15.63 -2.60
C PRO A 33 10.41 -15.11 -3.87
N ASP A 34 9.33 -15.74 -4.34
CA ASP A 34 8.59 -15.27 -5.52
C ASP A 34 7.66 -14.09 -5.19
N ALA A 35 7.36 -13.87 -3.91
CA ALA A 35 6.57 -12.73 -3.42
C ALA A 35 7.39 -11.43 -3.25
N LYS A 36 8.67 -11.40 -3.67
CA LYS A 36 9.58 -10.24 -3.56
C LYS A 36 8.94 -8.93 -4.05
N SER A 37 8.20 -8.99 -5.15
CA SER A 37 7.53 -7.82 -5.75
C SER A 37 6.51 -7.18 -4.80
N GLY A 38 5.75 -8.01 -4.08
CA GLY A 38 4.76 -7.56 -3.10
C GLY A 38 5.40 -6.93 -1.87
N LEU A 39 6.49 -7.53 -1.37
CA LEU A 39 7.27 -7.00 -0.25
C LEU A 39 7.92 -5.67 -0.58
N ILE A 40 8.57 -5.57 -1.74
CA ILE A 40 9.28 -4.35 -2.14
C ILE A 40 8.29 -3.21 -2.27
N VAL A 41 7.13 -3.44 -2.90
CA VAL A 41 6.10 -2.41 -3.08
C VAL A 41 5.49 -2.01 -1.73
N SER A 42 4.98 -2.95 -0.94
CA SER A 42 4.35 -2.65 0.35
C SER A 42 5.35 -2.06 1.36
N GLY A 43 6.57 -2.59 1.42
CA GLY A 43 7.64 -2.10 2.28
C GLY A 43 8.14 -0.70 1.90
N ALA A 44 8.35 -0.42 0.61
CA ALA A 44 8.73 0.91 0.16
C ALA A 44 7.66 1.96 0.49
N PHE A 45 6.38 1.64 0.24
CA PHE A 45 5.28 2.55 0.59
C PHE A 45 5.07 2.69 2.11
N ALA A 46 5.34 1.64 2.90
CA ALA A 46 5.34 1.74 4.35
C ALA A 46 6.40 2.72 4.86
N LEU A 47 7.63 2.64 4.33
CA LEU A 47 8.72 3.57 4.65
C LEU A 47 8.39 5.01 4.25
N ILE A 48 7.83 5.21 3.04
CA ILE A 48 7.38 6.53 2.59
C ILE A 48 6.29 7.08 3.52
N SER A 49 5.38 6.23 3.99
CA SER A 49 4.34 6.65 4.94
C SER A 49 4.92 7.09 6.27
N PHE A 50 5.87 6.33 6.83
CA PHE A 50 6.58 6.72 8.05
C PHE A 50 7.41 7.99 7.86
N PHE A 51 8.04 8.16 6.69
CA PHE A 51 8.74 9.39 6.34
C PHE A 51 7.80 10.59 6.38
N TRP A 52 6.60 10.51 5.81
CA TRP A 52 5.63 11.59 5.90
C TRP A 52 5.11 11.83 7.32
N ALA A 53 4.95 10.77 8.13
CA ALA A 53 4.63 10.90 9.54
C ALA A 53 5.70 11.70 10.29
N PHE A 54 6.98 11.45 10.00
CA PHE A 54 8.14 12.13 10.57
C PHE A 54 8.22 13.60 10.12
N ILE A 55 8.06 13.88 8.82
CA ILE A 55 8.05 15.27 8.33
C ILE A 55 6.88 16.06 8.94
N TYR A 56 5.73 15.42 9.12
CA TYR A 56 4.57 16.05 9.76
C TYR A 56 4.83 16.40 11.24
N SER A 57 5.61 15.59 11.97
CA SER A 57 5.95 15.87 13.38
C SER A 57 6.96 17.01 13.54
N ARG A 58 7.81 17.24 12.53
CA ARG A 58 8.81 18.33 12.48
C ARG A 58 8.26 19.69 12.02
N GLN A 59 6.97 19.96 12.23
CA GLN A 59 6.27 21.21 11.88
C GLN A 59 6.12 21.53 10.37
N ALA A 60 6.66 20.72 9.46
CA ALA A 60 6.47 20.87 8.01
C ALA A 60 5.12 20.29 7.51
N ARG A 61 4.02 20.67 8.16
CA ARG A 61 2.68 20.07 7.96
C ARG A 61 2.19 20.14 6.52
N ARG A 62 2.44 21.26 5.82
CA ARG A 62 1.98 21.48 4.44
C ARG A 62 2.71 20.56 3.46
N VAL A 63 4.02 20.42 3.61
CA VAL A 63 4.85 19.56 2.76
C VAL A 63 4.45 18.09 2.97
N ALA A 64 4.25 17.67 4.22
CA ALA A 64 3.83 16.31 4.51
C ALA A 64 2.44 15.96 3.94
N VAL A 65 1.48 16.88 3.99
CA VAL A 65 0.14 16.64 3.43
C VAL A 65 0.17 16.58 1.91
N VAL A 66 0.84 17.53 1.24
CA VAL A 66 0.92 17.55 -0.23
C VAL A 66 1.75 16.37 -0.75
N GLY A 67 2.91 16.13 -0.15
CA GLY A 67 3.77 15.00 -0.52
C GLY A 67 3.12 13.65 -0.24
N GLY A 68 2.45 13.50 0.91
CA GLY A 68 1.64 12.33 1.23
C GLY A 68 0.52 12.12 0.22
N PHE A 69 -0.14 13.19 -0.24
CA PHE A 69 -1.21 13.11 -1.22
C PHE A 69 -0.69 12.67 -2.60
N VAL A 70 0.39 13.29 -3.09
CA VAL A 70 1.02 12.93 -4.36
C VAL A 70 1.51 11.48 -4.34
N THR A 71 2.19 11.05 -3.27
CA THR A 71 2.67 9.67 -3.14
C THR A 71 1.53 8.65 -3.05
N THR A 72 0.41 8.99 -2.42
CA THR A 72 -0.79 8.12 -2.39
C THR A 72 -1.44 8.00 -3.78
N ILE A 73 -1.46 9.09 -4.58
CA ILE A 73 -1.92 9.03 -5.97
C ILE A 73 -1.00 8.14 -6.81
N LEU A 74 0.32 8.29 -6.67
CA LEU A 74 1.29 7.45 -7.38
C LEU A 74 1.17 5.97 -7.00
N LEU A 75 0.88 5.69 -5.72
CA LEU A 75 0.55 4.34 -5.26
C LEU A 75 -0.65 3.81 -6.04
N PHE A 76 -1.78 4.53 -6.06
CA PHE A 76 -2.97 4.09 -6.78
C PHE A 76 -2.73 3.91 -8.28
N ALA A 77 -2.02 4.85 -8.92
CA ALA A 77 -1.67 4.76 -10.33
C ALA A 77 -0.82 3.52 -10.64
N GLY A 78 0.07 3.11 -9.73
CA GLY A 78 0.89 1.90 -9.88
C GLY A 78 0.19 0.60 -9.48
N THR A 79 -0.67 0.63 -8.47
CA THR A 79 -1.28 -0.58 -7.90
C THR A 79 -2.60 -0.95 -8.56
N ILE A 80 -3.43 0.01 -8.97
CA ILE A 80 -4.76 -0.28 -9.56
C ILE A 80 -4.62 -1.08 -10.86
N PRO A 81 -3.81 -0.66 -11.86
CA PRO A 81 -3.67 -1.44 -13.10
C PRO A 81 -3.10 -2.84 -12.85
N ARG A 82 -2.18 -2.97 -11.89
CA ARG A 82 -1.61 -4.27 -11.50
C ARG A 82 -2.62 -5.18 -10.83
N ALA A 83 -3.51 -4.63 -9.99
CA ALA A 83 -4.61 -5.38 -9.39
C ALA A 83 -5.55 -5.89 -10.48
N PHE A 84 -5.94 -5.03 -11.43
CA PHE A 84 -6.76 -5.44 -12.57
C PHE A 84 -6.09 -6.54 -13.38
N HIS A 85 -4.81 -6.40 -13.72
CA HIS A 85 -4.07 -7.42 -14.46
C HIS A 85 -3.95 -8.76 -13.71
N ALA A 86 -3.82 -8.72 -12.39
CA ALA A 86 -3.80 -9.93 -11.57
C ALA A 86 -5.19 -10.62 -11.55
N TRP A 87 -6.27 -9.85 -11.38
CA TRP A 87 -7.63 -10.37 -11.36
C TRP A 87 -8.08 -10.89 -12.74
N THR A 88 -7.72 -10.20 -13.84
CA THR A 88 -8.00 -10.70 -15.19
C THR A 88 -7.23 -11.99 -15.48
N GLY A 89 -5.96 -12.06 -15.09
CA GLY A 89 -5.18 -13.29 -15.23
C GLY A 89 -5.77 -14.46 -14.43
N TYR A 90 -6.26 -14.19 -13.22
CA TYR A 90 -6.98 -15.19 -12.43
C TYR A 90 -8.28 -15.65 -13.11
N ALA A 91 -9.08 -14.73 -13.64
CA ALA A 91 -10.29 -15.05 -14.39
C ALA A 91 -10.02 -15.85 -15.69
N GLN A 92 -8.81 -15.72 -16.26
CA GLN A 92 -8.35 -16.48 -17.43
C GLN A 92 -7.80 -17.87 -17.08
N GLY A 93 -7.84 -18.30 -15.81
CA GLY A 93 -7.43 -19.64 -15.37
C GLY A 93 -6.06 -19.72 -14.72
N ASP A 94 -5.35 -18.60 -14.54
CA ASP A 94 -4.08 -18.57 -13.81
C ASP A 94 -4.35 -18.52 -12.29
N GLY A 95 -4.53 -19.70 -11.71
CA GLY A 95 -4.75 -19.91 -10.28
C GLY A 95 -3.62 -19.40 -9.37
N GLY A 96 -2.46 -18.99 -9.89
CA GLY A 96 -1.41 -18.36 -9.08
C GLY A 96 -1.69 -16.87 -8.80
N LYS A 97 -2.54 -16.23 -9.61
CA LYS A 97 -2.71 -14.76 -9.58
C LYS A 97 -3.70 -14.23 -8.55
N TRP A 98 -4.60 -15.05 -7.99
CA TRP A 98 -5.56 -14.60 -6.97
C TRP A 98 -4.84 -13.99 -5.76
N TYR A 99 -3.69 -14.55 -5.38
CA TYR A 99 -2.93 -14.10 -4.23
C TYR A 99 -2.31 -12.72 -4.45
N SER A 100 -1.72 -12.51 -5.63
CA SER A 100 -1.22 -11.19 -6.05
C SER A 100 -2.36 -10.17 -6.14
N GLY A 101 -3.49 -10.54 -6.74
CA GLY A 101 -4.68 -9.68 -6.84
C GLY A 101 -5.20 -9.27 -5.46
N THR A 102 -5.33 -10.23 -4.54
CA THR A 102 -5.80 -10.00 -3.17
C THR A 102 -4.86 -9.08 -2.40
N THR A 103 -3.56 -9.34 -2.45
CA THR A 103 -2.54 -8.55 -1.74
C THR A 103 -2.52 -7.10 -2.23
N ILE A 104 -2.55 -6.88 -3.54
CA ILE A 104 -2.57 -5.53 -4.12
C ILE A 104 -3.90 -4.83 -3.80
N SER A 105 -5.03 -5.55 -3.84
CA SER A 105 -6.33 -5.01 -3.42
C SER A 105 -6.33 -4.57 -1.95
N LEU A 106 -5.70 -5.32 -1.04
CA LEU A 106 -5.55 -4.90 0.36
C LEU A 106 -4.74 -3.62 0.50
N VAL A 107 -3.65 -3.47 -0.26
CA VAL A 107 -2.86 -2.23 -0.31
C VAL A 107 -3.73 -1.05 -0.75
N ILE A 108 -4.53 -1.22 -1.81
CA ILE A 108 -5.45 -0.18 -2.30
C ILE A 108 -6.47 0.18 -1.21
N VAL A 109 -7.18 -0.81 -0.66
CA VAL A 109 -8.23 -0.59 0.35
C VAL A 109 -7.66 0.09 1.60
N GLY A 110 -6.51 -0.36 2.10
CA GLY A 110 -5.85 0.26 3.24
C GLY A 110 -5.28 1.66 2.98
N SER A 111 -5.17 2.07 1.72
CA SER A 111 -4.75 3.43 1.34
C SER A 111 -5.92 4.42 1.27
N ILE A 112 -7.17 3.95 1.16
CA ILE A 112 -8.37 4.80 1.07
C ILE A 112 -8.54 5.72 2.29
N PRO A 113 -8.42 5.24 3.55
CA PRO A 113 -8.59 6.10 4.72
C PRO A 113 -7.53 7.21 4.79
N LEU A 114 -6.29 6.91 4.40
CA LEU A 114 -5.22 7.92 4.33
C LEU A 114 -5.53 8.95 3.25
N PHE A 115 -5.94 8.51 2.06
CA PHE A 115 -6.32 9.39 0.96
C PHE A 115 -7.46 10.33 1.36
N ALA A 116 -8.53 9.81 1.97
CA ALA A 116 -9.66 10.59 2.44
C ALA A 116 -9.24 11.66 3.47
N ALA A 117 -8.38 11.27 4.43
CA ALA A 117 -7.88 12.19 5.45
C ALA A 117 -7.01 13.32 4.84
N LEU A 118 -6.16 12.98 3.87
CA LEU A 118 -5.33 13.95 3.14
C LEU A 118 -6.17 14.89 2.29
N TRP A 119 -7.17 14.36 1.57
CA TRP A 119 -8.11 15.13 0.77
C TRP A 119 -8.90 16.15 1.61
N GLN A 120 -9.43 15.72 2.75
CA GLN A 120 -10.12 16.62 3.70
C GLN A 120 -9.18 17.73 4.20
N ASN A 121 -7.92 17.41 4.50
CA ASN A 121 -6.94 18.41 4.95
C ASN A 121 -6.53 19.40 3.86
N LEU A 122 -6.59 19.00 2.59
CA LEU A 122 -6.39 19.92 1.47
C LEU A 122 -7.62 20.80 1.23
N ARG A 123 -8.83 20.25 1.39
CA ARG A 123 -10.09 20.97 1.17
C ARG A 123 -10.41 21.98 2.27
N ASN A 124 -10.13 21.66 3.54
CA ASN A 124 -10.42 22.50 4.71
C ASN A 124 -9.40 23.64 4.93
N LYS A 125 -8.62 24.01 3.90
CA LYS A 125 -7.70 25.16 3.91
C LYS A 125 -8.30 26.42 3.28
N LYS A 126 -9.61 26.46 3.10
CA LYS A 126 -10.38 27.72 3.02
C LYS A 126 -10.77 28.13 4.42
#